data_AF-A0A067PGX4-F1
#
_entry.id   AF-A0A067PGX4-F1
#
_cell.length_a   1.000
_cell.length_b   1.000
_cell.length_c   1.000
_cell.angle_alpha   90.00
_cell.angle_beta   90.00
_cell.angle_gamma   90.00
#
_symmetry.space_group_name_H-M   'P 1'
#
loop_
_entity.id
_entity.type
_entity.pdbx_description
1 polymer ?
#
loop_
_entity_poly.entity_id
_entity_poly.type
_entity_poly.pdbx_seq_one_letter_code
_entity_poly.pdbx_strand_id
1 'polypeptide(L)'
;MLKSIVLVLFAATAALAQTAADYGQCGGTGWTGATLCPTGWTCTELNAYYWQCLQSSSTAHTVTTVTTTISSYPTTTPTTTPTTHSTSTTTTTTTITPTTTPISGSSTLSVPSQTASGTTPLQTGYNWVRADSEPYFHYYLQSQTLNSASNAVLGSPATAGQFIISSGQLIQQNTASMAPLYAVVEPRANSSVMKLLMSWSTTPATGSAAGTFSFSGDTLEWVNANITRQQNDAWYICPDSAGNADVYINLGAYDYDTPAGCEDETIHAYTGTTAVP
;
A
#
# COMPACT_ATOMS: atom_id res chain seq x y z
N MET A 1 -27.51 -72.28 8.08
CA MET A 1 -27.82 -70.83 8.21
C MET A 1 -26.56 -70.13 8.68
N LEU A 2 -25.76 -69.63 7.73
CA LEU A 2 -24.45 -69.03 8.00
C LEU A 2 -24.65 -67.51 8.11
N LYS A 3 -24.67 -66.98 9.33
CA LYS A 3 -24.82 -65.54 9.59
C LYS A 3 -23.43 -64.90 9.57
N SER A 4 -23.10 -64.30 8.44
CA SER A 4 -21.91 -63.47 8.25
C SER A 4 -21.91 -62.30 9.22
N ILE A 5 -20.94 -62.27 10.13
CA ILE A 5 -20.61 -61.09 10.94
C ILE A 5 -19.73 -60.21 10.06
N VAL A 6 -20.32 -59.12 9.54
CA VAL A 6 -19.58 -58.06 8.85
C VAL A 6 -19.03 -57.11 9.92
N LEU A 7 -17.72 -57.18 10.15
CA LEU A 7 -16.99 -56.23 10.98
C LEU A 7 -16.79 -54.94 10.18
N VAL A 8 -17.57 -53.89 10.48
CA VAL A 8 -17.39 -52.57 9.88
C VAL A 8 -16.31 -51.84 10.69
N LEU A 9 -15.09 -51.79 10.13
CA LEU A 9 -14.01 -50.94 10.64
C LEU A 9 -14.29 -49.50 10.20
N PHE A 10 -14.77 -48.65 11.11
CA PHE A 10 -14.81 -47.21 10.90
C PHE A 10 -13.38 -46.66 11.03
N ALA A 11 -12.71 -46.46 9.89
CA ALA A 11 -11.46 -45.69 9.86
C ALA A 11 -11.82 -44.21 10.05
N ALA A 12 -11.67 -43.71 11.29
CA ALA A 12 -11.68 -42.27 11.54
C ALA A 12 -10.43 -41.67 10.88
N THR A 13 -10.59 -41.02 9.73
CA THR A 13 -9.56 -40.18 9.16
C THR A 13 -9.37 -38.98 10.09
N ALA A 14 -8.33 -39.03 10.91
CA ALA A 14 -7.84 -37.87 11.62
C ALA A 14 -7.42 -36.83 10.57
N ALA A 15 -8.21 -35.76 10.43
CA ALA A 15 -7.77 -34.57 9.71
C ALA A 15 -6.60 -33.98 10.50
N LEU A 16 -5.38 -34.30 10.06
CA LEU A 16 -4.19 -33.59 10.53
C LEU A 16 -4.44 -32.12 10.18
N ALA A 17 -4.56 -31.26 11.19
CA ALA A 17 -4.54 -29.81 11.01
C ALA A 17 -3.16 -29.44 10.48
N GLN A 18 -2.97 -29.58 9.16
CA GLN A 18 -1.73 -29.21 8.51
C GLN A 18 -1.61 -27.70 8.56
N THR A 19 -0.41 -27.26 8.92
CA THR A 19 -0.01 -25.87 8.84
C THR A 19 0.42 -25.61 7.40
N ALA A 20 -0.07 -24.54 6.79
CA ALA A 20 0.33 -24.13 5.45
C ALA A 20 1.80 -23.72 5.46
N ALA A 21 2.47 -23.81 4.31
CA ALA A 21 3.82 -23.28 4.19
C ALA A 21 3.82 -21.75 4.30
N ASP A 22 4.98 -21.17 4.57
CA ASP A 22 5.25 -19.74 4.40
C ASP A 22 4.83 -19.31 2.99
N TYR A 23 4.04 -18.25 2.87
CA TYR A 23 3.41 -17.82 1.61
C TYR A 23 2.51 -18.87 0.92
N GLY A 24 2.14 -19.94 1.63
CA GLY A 24 1.26 -20.99 1.12
C GLY A 24 -0.22 -20.62 1.20
N GLN A 25 -1.06 -21.34 0.44
CA GLN A 25 -2.52 -21.20 0.51
C GLN A 25 -3.04 -21.71 1.86
N CYS A 26 -3.81 -20.88 2.54
CA CYS A 26 -4.41 -21.15 3.84
C CYS A 26 -5.94 -21.04 3.84
N GLY A 27 -6.54 -20.76 2.69
CA GLY A 27 -7.99 -20.59 2.59
C GLY A 27 -8.46 -20.25 1.19
N GLY A 28 -9.76 -20.00 1.08
CA GLY A 28 -10.45 -19.72 -0.18
C GLY A 28 -11.55 -20.74 -0.48
N THR A 29 -12.50 -20.33 -1.31
CA THR A 29 -13.64 -21.13 -1.73
C THR A 29 -13.17 -22.42 -2.42
N GLY A 30 -13.55 -23.57 -1.85
CA GLY A 30 -13.17 -24.90 -2.34
C GLY A 30 -11.82 -25.42 -1.83
N TRP A 31 -11.07 -24.65 -1.04
CA TRP A 31 -9.83 -25.11 -0.41
C TRP A 31 -10.14 -26.13 0.69
N THR A 32 -9.51 -27.30 0.60
CA THR A 32 -9.63 -28.41 1.59
C THR A 32 -8.31 -28.72 2.29
N GLY A 33 -7.29 -27.91 2.03
CA GLY A 33 -5.94 -28.08 2.59
C GLY A 33 -5.77 -27.39 3.95
N ALA A 34 -4.52 -27.11 4.29
CA ALA A 34 -4.14 -26.43 5.52
C ALA A 34 -4.85 -25.07 5.67
N THR A 35 -5.43 -24.79 6.83
CA THR A 35 -6.08 -23.50 7.12
C THR A 35 -5.36 -22.64 8.17
N LEU A 36 -4.32 -23.21 8.78
CA LEU A 36 -3.52 -22.54 9.79
C LEU A 36 -2.19 -22.13 9.19
N CYS A 37 -1.77 -20.90 9.44
CA CYS A 37 -0.44 -20.42 9.05
C CYS A 37 0.61 -20.73 10.12
N PRO A 38 1.91 -20.76 9.75
CA PRO A 38 3.01 -20.91 10.70
C PRO A 38 2.99 -19.82 11.77
N THR A 39 3.63 -20.08 12.92
CA THR A 39 3.67 -19.10 14.02
C THR A 39 4.27 -17.77 13.54
N GLY A 40 3.57 -16.66 13.79
CA GLY A 40 3.95 -15.32 13.30
C GLY A 40 3.41 -14.97 11.91
N TRP A 41 2.60 -15.83 11.31
CA TRP A 41 1.96 -15.61 10.01
C TRP A 41 0.45 -15.63 10.16
N THR A 42 -0.21 -14.80 9.35
CA THR A 42 -1.66 -14.65 9.33
C THR A 42 -2.19 -15.06 7.96
N CYS A 43 -3.31 -15.78 7.96
CA CYS A 43 -4.00 -16.14 6.72
C CYS A 43 -4.77 -14.93 6.19
N THR A 44 -4.30 -14.34 5.11
CA THR A 44 -4.87 -13.14 4.50
C THR A 44 -5.60 -13.50 3.21
N GLU A 45 -6.85 -13.08 3.09
CA GLU A 45 -7.62 -13.24 1.87
C GLU A 45 -7.06 -12.34 0.76
N LEU A 46 -6.58 -12.95 -0.34
CA LEU A 46 -6.19 -12.21 -1.55
C LEU A 46 -7.34 -12.16 -2.55
N ASN A 47 -8.12 -13.24 -2.63
CA ASN A 47 -9.40 -13.27 -3.34
C ASN A 47 -10.30 -14.41 -2.80
N ALA A 48 -11.54 -14.44 -3.26
CA ALA A 48 -12.56 -15.39 -2.79
C ALA A 48 -12.17 -16.87 -2.89
N TYR A 49 -11.23 -17.24 -3.78
CA TYR A 49 -10.78 -18.62 -3.99
C TYR A 49 -9.37 -18.89 -3.42
N TYR A 50 -8.65 -17.86 -2.99
CA TYR A 50 -7.25 -17.96 -2.59
C TYR A 50 -6.89 -17.01 -1.46
N TRP A 51 -6.60 -17.57 -0.29
CA TRP A 51 -6.07 -16.86 0.88
C TRP A 51 -4.65 -17.36 1.15
N GLN A 52 -3.72 -16.48 1.50
CA GLN A 52 -2.30 -16.78 1.62
C GLN A 52 -1.76 -16.46 3.02
N CYS A 53 -0.85 -17.30 3.53
CA CYS A 53 -0.11 -16.98 4.75
C CYS A 53 0.89 -15.86 4.51
N LEU A 54 0.73 -14.72 5.20
CA LEU A 54 1.65 -13.59 5.15
C LEU A 54 2.21 -13.30 6.55
N GLN A 55 3.46 -12.84 6.64
CA GLN A 55 4.08 -12.50 7.93
C GLN A 55 3.34 -11.31 8.57
N SER A 56 2.88 -11.49 9.80
CA SER A 56 2.48 -10.38 10.65
C SER A 56 3.63 -10.10 11.61
N SER A 57 4.34 -9.00 11.40
CA SER A 57 5.35 -8.53 12.34
C SER A 57 4.68 -8.06 13.63
N SER A 58 4.40 -9.00 14.54
CA SER A 58 4.08 -8.67 15.93
C SER A 58 4.95 -9.48 16.88
N THR A 59 5.81 -8.74 17.57
CA THR A 59 6.40 -9.11 18.85
C THR A 59 5.32 -9.69 19.76
N ALA A 60 5.62 -10.86 20.35
CA ALA A 60 4.74 -11.59 21.24
C ALA A 60 4.16 -10.69 22.35
N HIS A 61 2.84 -10.51 22.33
CA HIS A 61 2.08 -10.02 23.47
C HIS A 61 1.13 -11.11 23.97
N THR A 62 1.18 -11.32 25.28
CA THR A 62 0.53 -12.35 26.08
C THR A 62 -0.98 -12.44 25.81
N VAL A 63 -1.43 -13.66 25.48
CA VAL A 63 -2.84 -14.03 25.29
C VAL A 63 -3.63 -13.78 26.58
N THR A 64 -4.57 -12.83 26.53
CA THR A 64 -5.69 -12.78 27.49
C THR A 64 -6.94 -13.26 26.77
N THR A 65 -7.40 -14.45 27.14
CA THR A 65 -8.66 -15.04 26.68
C THR A 65 -9.84 -14.16 27.09
N VAL A 66 -10.55 -13.59 26.12
CA VAL A 66 -11.87 -12.98 26.34
C VAL A 66 -12.90 -13.77 25.54
N THR A 67 -13.82 -14.37 26.28
CA THR A 67 -14.93 -15.20 25.80
C THR A 67 -15.96 -14.33 25.08
N THR A 68 -16.16 -14.54 23.77
CA THR A 68 -17.23 -13.89 23.00
C THR A 68 -18.50 -14.75 23.01
N THR A 69 -19.57 -14.18 23.55
CA THR A 69 -20.93 -14.72 23.50
C THR A 69 -21.53 -14.56 22.10
N ILE A 70 -22.04 -15.66 21.57
CA ILE A 70 -22.63 -15.81 20.23
C ILE A 70 -24.03 -15.16 20.24
N SER A 71 -24.30 -14.23 19.33
CA SER A 71 -25.65 -13.71 19.07
C SER A 71 -25.99 -13.89 17.59
N SER A 72 -26.95 -14.78 17.35
CA SER A 72 -27.48 -15.15 16.04
C SER A 72 -28.57 -14.18 15.58
N TYR A 73 -28.42 -13.59 14.40
CA TYR A 73 -29.50 -12.91 13.69
C TYR A 73 -29.55 -13.38 12.22
N PRO A 74 -30.76 -13.53 11.63
CA PRO A 74 -30.95 -14.34 10.44
C PRO A 74 -30.56 -13.67 9.12
N THR A 75 -30.07 -14.55 8.24
CA THR A 75 -29.79 -14.43 6.81
C THR A 75 -30.99 -13.98 5.99
N THR A 76 -30.81 -12.99 5.11
CA THR A 76 -31.70 -12.74 3.97
C THR A 76 -30.93 -12.74 2.66
N THR A 77 -31.20 -13.76 1.87
CA THR A 77 -30.81 -14.00 0.48
C THR A 77 -31.51 -13.00 -0.45
N PRO A 78 -30.87 -12.62 -1.57
CA PRO A 78 -31.63 -12.54 -2.82
C PRO A 78 -31.09 -13.47 -3.91
N THR A 79 -32.05 -14.12 -4.56
CA THR A 79 -31.93 -15.11 -5.62
C THR A 79 -31.82 -14.45 -7.00
N THR A 80 -31.04 -15.10 -7.85
CA THR A 80 -30.75 -14.97 -9.28
C THR A 80 -31.79 -14.36 -10.23
N THR A 81 -31.33 -13.62 -11.24
CA THR A 81 -31.79 -13.78 -12.64
C THR A 81 -30.66 -13.37 -13.61
N PRO A 82 -30.27 -14.22 -14.59
CA PRO A 82 -29.35 -13.84 -15.67
C PRO A 82 -30.12 -13.30 -16.88
N THR A 83 -29.74 -12.13 -17.39
CA THR A 83 -30.22 -11.58 -18.66
C THR A 83 -29.13 -11.65 -19.72
N THR A 84 -29.37 -12.52 -20.70
CA THR A 84 -28.65 -12.65 -21.97
C THR A 84 -29.21 -11.67 -23.02
N HIS A 85 -28.34 -10.92 -23.70
CA HIS A 85 -28.37 -10.51 -25.14
C HIS A 85 -27.18 -9.54 -25.37
N SER A 86 -26.08 -9.97 -26.00
CA SER A 86 -25.77 -9.90 -27.45
C SER A 86 -25.96 -8.52 -28.09
N THR A 87 -24.86 -7.82 -28.40
CA THR A 87 -24.62 -7.25 -29.75
C THR A 87 -23.12 -6.96 -29.94
N SER A 88 -22.58 -7.39 -31.09
CA SER A 88 -21.21 -7.17 -31.52
C SER A 88 -21.03 -5.77 -32.11
N THR A 89 -19.91 -5.12 -31.83
CA THR A 89 -19.35 -4.09 -32.71
C THR A 89 -17.84 -4.25 -32.84
N THR A 90 -17.45 -4.70 -34.02
CA THR A 90 -16.11 -4.81 -34.57
C THR A 90 -15.55 -3.42 -34.86
N THR A 91 -14.39 -3.06 -34.31
CA THR A 91 -13.55 -1.98 -34.86
C THR A 91 -12.06 -2.27 -34.64
N THR A 92 -11.45 -2.76 -35.73
CA THR A 92 -10.13 -2.39 -36.26
C THR A 92 -8.93 -2.24 -35.30
N THR A 93 -8.13 -3.30 -35.29
CA THR A 93 -6.67 -3.32 -35.13
C THR A 93 -5.94 -2.30 -36.01
N THR A 94 -5.13 -1.45 -35.39
CA THR A 94 -3.95 -0.83 -36.03
C THR A 94 -2.71 -1.25 -35.27
N THR A 95 -2.08 -2.29 -35.81
CA THR A 95 -0.73 -2.75 -35.52
C THR A 95 0.26 -1.71 -36.07
N ILE A 96 0.99 -1.03 -35.20
CA ILE A 96 2.19 -0.27 -35.59
C ILE A 96 3.43 -1.10 -35.25
N THR A 97 4.11 -1.50 -36.32
CA THR A 97 5.35 -2.25 -36.38
C THR A 97 6.50 -1.48 -35.72
N PRO A 98 7.35 -2.11 -34.88
CA PRO A 98 8.64 -1.52 -34.52
C PRO A 98 9.62 -1.72 -35.68
N THR A 99 10.05 -0.63 -36.30
CA THR A 99 11.13 -0.64 -37.29
C THR A 99 12.46 -0.92 -36.58
N THR A 100 13.04 -2.08 -36.89
CA THR A 100 14.40 -2.48 -36.52
C THR A 100 15.42 -1.77 -37.41
N THR A 101 16.30 -0.99 -36.80
CA THR A 101 17.60 -0.61 -37.38
C THR A 101 18.72 -1.13 -36.47
N PRO A 102 19.67 -1.93 -36.97
CA PRO A 102 20.81 -2.39 -36.19
C PRO A 102 21.92 -1.33 -36.24
N ILE A 103 22.20 -0.68 -35.11
CA ILE A 103 23.45 0.07 -34.92
C ILE A 103 24.35 -0.76 -34.01
N SER A 104 25.37 -1.33 -34.63
CA SER A 104 26.52 -1.92 -33.99
C SER A 104 27.32 -0.83 -33.28
N GLY A 105 27.54 -1.00 -31.98
CA GLY A 105 28.27 -0.06 -31.14
C GLY A 105 28.50 -0.66 -29.76
N SER A 106 29.47 -1.58 -29.69
CA SER A 106 30.00 -2.07 -28.42
C SER A 106 30.69 -0.92 -27.69
N SER A 107 30.15 -0.56 -26.52
CA SER A 107 30.89 0.19 -25.51
C SER A 107 30.32 -0.12 -24.13
N THR A 108 31.08 -0.91 -23.37
CA THR A 108 30.97 -1.04 -21.93
C THR A 108 31.20 0.33 -21.31
N LEU A 109 30.13 1.09 -21.08
CA LEU A 109 30.15 2.32 -20.32
C LEU A 109 29.53 2.01 -18.95
N SER A 110 30.42 1.94 -17.95
CA SER A 110 30.08 2.06 -16.54
C SER A 110 29.08 3.20 -16.34
N VAL A 111 27.85 2.85 -15.95
CA VAL A 111 26.82 3.82 -15.56
C VAL A 111 27.39 4.60 -14.37
N PRO A 112 27.66 5.92 -14.49
CA PRO A 112 27.92 6.71 -13.31
C PRO A 112 26.61 6.75 -12.53
N SER A 113 26.65 6.36 -11.25
CA SER A 113 25.58 6.62 -10.30
C SER A 113 25.27 8.13 -10.37
N GLN A 114 24.14 8.51 -10.98
CA GLN A 114 23.73 9.90 -11.10
C GLN A 114 23.27 10.36 -9.71
N THR A 115 24.21 10.92 -8.96
CA THR A 115 23.93 11.61 -7.71
C THR A 115 23.11 12.86 -8.02
N ALA A 116 21.93 13.02 -7.43
CA ALA A 116 21.22 14.29 -7.53
C ALA A 116 22.03 15.37 -6.79
N SER A 117 22.53 16.35 -7.52
CA SER A 117 23.49 17.36 -7.05
C SER A 117 22.88 18.43 -6.14
N GLY A 118 21.59 18.34 -5.79
CA GLY A 118 20.84 19.42 -5.10
C GLY A 118 20.61 19.21 -3.60
N THR A 119 20.76 17.98 -3.08
CA THR A 119 20.42 17.66 -1.68
C THR A 119 21.64 17.45 -0.81
N THR A 120 21.50 17.76 0.48
CA THR A 120 22.48 17.35 1.49
C THR A 120 22.43 15.85 1.70
N PRO A 121 23.55 15.21 2.11
CA PRO A 121 23.54 13.79 2.46
C PRO A 121 22.44 13.46 3.47
N LEU A 122 21.87 12.26 3.34
CA LEU A 122 20.84 11.77 4.23
C LEU A 122 21.33 11.76 5.68
N GLN A 123 20.58 12.41 6.56
CA GLN A 123 20.89 12.42 8.00
C GLN A 123 20.69 11.03 8.60
N THR A 124 21.46 10.72 9.64
CA THR A 124 21.31 9.44 10.36
C THR A 124 19.91 9.32 10.95
N GLY A 125 19.22 8.21 10.63
CA GLY A 125 17.86 7.93 11.11
C GLY A 125 16.74 8.57 10.27
N TYR A 126 17.09 9.33 9.23
CA TYR A 126 16.13 9.88 8.28
C TYR A 126 16.00 8.98 7.05
N ASN A 127 14.94 9.20 6.28
CA ASN A 127 14.63 8.54 5.02
C ASN A 127 14.32 9.58 3.96
N TRP A 128 14.71 9.33 2.72
CA TRP A 128 13.98 9.89 1.58
C TRP A 128 12.65 9.15 1.46
N VAL A 129 11.62 9.75 0.86
CA VAL A 129 10.38 9.06 0.50
C VAL A 129 10.11 9.33 -0.97
N ARG A 130 9.84 8.30 -1.77
CA ARG A 130 9.66 8.41 -3.24
C ARG A 130 8.61 7.45 -3.78
N ALA A 131 8.03 7.79 -4.93
CA ALA A 131 7.15 6.88 -5.68
C ALA A 131 7.95 5.84 -6.50
N ASP A 132 7.36 4.67 -6.69
CA ASP A 132 7.94 3.51 -7.36
C ASP A 132 7.20 3.08 -8.64
N SER A 133 6.15 3.81 -9.04
CA SER A 133 5.45 3.64 -10.32
C SER A 133 5.52 4.87 -11.22
N GLU A 134 5.36 4.65 -12.54
CA GLU A 134 5.10 5.74 -13.49
C GLU A 134 3.70 6.33 -13.26
N PRO A 135 3.50 7.63 -13.50
CA PRO A 135 4.42 8.59 -14.13
C PRO A 135 5.36 9.29 -13.14
N TYR A 136 5.22 9.04 -11.83
CA TYR A 136 5.99 9.72 -10.79
C TYR A 136 7.22 8.93 -10.30
N PHE A 137 7.67 7.95 -11.08
CA PHE A 137 8.78 7.08 -10.73
C PHE A 137 10.00 7.90 -10.33
N HIS A 138 10.53 7.66 -9.14
CA HIS A 138 11.65 8.40 -8.55
C HIS A 138 11.40 9.90 -8.33
N TYR A 139 10.13 10.32 -8.24
CA TYR A 139 9.80 11.61 -7.66
C TYR A 139 9.74 11.48 -6.14
N TYR A 140 10.26 12.49 -5.46
CA TYR A 140 10.47 12.48 -4.01
C TYR A 140 9.48 13.39 -3.31
N LEU A 141 9.00 12.92 -2.16
CA LEU A 141 8.18 13.70 -1.26
C LEU A 141 8.97 14.92 -0.76
N GLN A 142 8.31 16.06 -0.75
CA GLN A 142 8.88 17.34 -0.33
C GLN A 142 7.79 18.37 -0.04
N SER A 143 8.20 19.49 0.54
CA SER A 143 7.41 20.71 0.63
C SER A 143 7.42 21.45 -0.71
N GLN A 144 6.24 21.80 -1.25
CA GLN A 144 6.12 22.57 -2.50
C GLN A 144 6.94 23.86 -2.47
N THR A 145 6.84 24.62 -1.38
CA THR A 145 7.76 25.71 -1.08
C THR A 145 8.90 25.13 -0.27
N LEU A 146 10.09 25.05 -0.88
CA LEU A 146 11.26 24.37 -0.30
C LEU A 146 11.50 24.76 1.17
N ASN A 147 11.46 23.77 2.05
CA ASN A 147 11.66 23.88 3.50
C ASN A 147 10.71 24.85 4.22
N SER A 148 9.50 25.07 3.69
CA SER A 148 8.48 25.93 4.30
C SER A 148 7.12 25.24 4.35
N ALA A 149 6.25 25.69 5.26
CA ALA A 149 4.86 25.25 5.32
C ALA A 149 4.15 25.50 3.98
N SER A 150 3.68 24.43 3.35
CA SER A 150 3.12 24.41 1.99
C SER A 150 2.49 23.04 1.71
N ASN A 151 1.87 22.83 0.55
CA ASN A 151 1.38 21.50 0.18
C ASN A 151 2.52 20.48 0.12
N ALA A 152 2.20 19.23 0.39
CA ALA A 152 3.10 18.13 0.13
C ALA A 152 3.01 17.76 -1.36
N VAL A 153 4.15 17.64 -2.01
CA VAL A 153 4.26 17.30 -3.43
C VAL A 153 5.28 16.19 -3.64
N LEU A 154 5.13 15.44 -4.73
CA LEU A 154 6.23 14.68 -5.30
C LEU A 154 6.97 15.52 -6.34
N GLY A 155 8.30 15.49 -6.35
CA GLY A 155 9.07 16.19 -7.37
C GLY A 155 10.51 15.74 -7.51
N SER A 156 11.33 16.59 -8.13
CA SER A 156 12.71 16.26 -8.49
C SER A 156 13.55 15.78 -7.29
N PRO A 157 14.45 14.79 -7.47
CA PRO A 157 15.39 14.38 -6.43
C PRO A 157 16.31 15.51 -5.95
N ALA A 158 16.47 16.59 -6.73
CA ALA A 158 17.29 17.74 -6.35
C ALA A 158 16.72 18.57 -5.19
N THR A 159 15.42 18.45 -4.90
CA THR A 159 14.73 19.20 -3.84
C THR A 159 14.12 18.29 -2.77
N ALA A 160 14.40 16.99 -2.85
CA ALA A 160 13.81 15.95 -2.01
C ALA A 160 13.88 16.29 -0.51
N GLY A 161 12.79 15.99 0.21
CA GLY A 161 12.74 16.11 1.66
C GLY A 161 13.43 14.94 2.36
N GLN A 162 14.00 15.19 3.53
CA GLN A 162 14.43 14.13 4.45
C GLN A 162 13.42 13.99 5.58
N PHE A 163 13.01 12.75 5.86
CA PHE A 163 11.91 12.44 6.76
C PHE A 163 12.26 11.51 7.90
N ILE A 164 11.73 11.80 9.08
CA ILE A 164 11.69 10.87 10.21
C ILE A 164 10.26 10.79 10.73
N ILE A 165 9.90 9.65 11.31
CA ILE A 165 8.64 9.49 12.04
C ILE A 165 8.94 9.50 13.53
N SER A 166 8.28 10.39 14.26
CA SER A 166 8.36 10.45 15.72
C SER A 166 6.96 10.60 16.31
N SER A 167 6.61 9.72 17.24
CA SER A 167 5.28 9.71 17.90
C SER A 167 4.11 9.72 16.91
N GLY A 168 4.22 8.98 15.80
CA GLY A 168 3.20 8.90 14.76
C GLY A 168 3.14 10.11 13.82
N GLN A 169 4.04 11.07 13.96
CA GLN A 169 4.11 12.26 13.11
C GLN A 169 5.23 12.11 12.08
N LEU A 170 4.91 12.29 10.81
CA LEU A 170 5.92 12.45 9.76
C LEU A 170 6.51 13.86 9.81
N ILE A 171 7.83 13.95 9.92
CA ILE A 171 8.58 15.19 10.11
C ILE A 171 9.56 15.37 8.96
N GLN A 172 9.45 16.48 8.24
CA GLN A 172 10.45 16.92 7.26
C GLN A 172 11.49 17.81 7.93
N GLN A 173 12.77 17.45 7.81
CA GLN A 173 13.89 18.29 8.23
C GLN A 173 15.11 17.96 7.38
N ASN A 174 15.46 18.81 6.40
CA ASN A 174 16.52 18.50 5.44
C ASN A 174 17.94 18.63 6.03
N THR A 175 18.10 19.48 7.05
CA THR A 175 19.33 19.55 7.84
C THR A 175 19.00 19.82 9.31
N ALA A 176 19.86 19.36 10.22
CA ALA A 176 19.66 19.50 11.67
C ALA A 176 19.55 20.96 12.15
N SER A 177 20.02 21.94 11.36
CA SER A 177 19.90 23.37 11.68
C SER A 177 18.56 23.99 11.28
N MET A 178 17.74 23.31 10.46
CA MET A 178 16.45 23.83 10.00
C MET A 178 15.34 23.53 11.00
N ALA A 179 14.32 24.39 11.05
CA ALA A 179 13.12 24.08 11.80
C ALA A 179 12.39 22.89 11.16
N PRO A 180 11.89 21.93 11.96
CA PRO A 180 11.11 20.81 11.44
C PRO A 180 9.75 21.28 10.90
N LEU A 181 9.29 20.63 9.84
CA LEU A 181 7.92 20.72 9.37
C LEU A 181 7.20 19.41 9.66
N TYR A 182 5.93 19.50 10.01
CA TYR A 182 5.10 18.37 10.40
C TYR A 182 4.03 18.15 9.34
N ALA A 183 3.86 16.90 8.90
CA ALA A 183 2.79 16.55 7.98
C ALA A 183 1.43 16.78 8.64
N VAL A 184 0.52 17.43 7.93
CA VAL A 184 -0.87 17.65 8.32
C VAL A 184 -1.75 17.13 7.19
N VAL A 185 -2.76 16.35 7.53
CA VAL A 185 -3.77 15.88 6.57
C VAL A 185 -5.04 16.67 6.79
N GLU A 186 -5.67 17.14 5.71
CA GLU A 186 -6.94 17.85 5.83
C GLU A 186 -8.01 16.95 6.47
N PRO A 187 -8.90 17.50 7.32
CA PRO A 187 -9.95 16.71 7.93
C PRO A 187 -10.97 16.26 6.89
N ARG A 188 -11.43 15.00 7.00
CA ARG A 188 -12.49 14.48 6.14
C ARG A 188 -13.82 15.16 6.46
N ALA A 189 -14.33 15.95 5.52
CA ALA A 189 -15.58 16.69 5.72
C ALA A 189 -16.82 15.78 5.83
N ASN A 190 -16.88 14.71 5.04
CA ASN A 190 -17.94 13.69 5.09
C ASN A 190 -17.51 12.40 4.35
N SER A 191 -18.34 11.37 4.39
CA SER A 191 -18.06 10.05 3.79
C SER A 191 -17.95 10.05 2.26
N SER A 192 -18.40 11.09 1.57
CA SER A 192 -18.25 11.19 0.11
C SER A 192 -16.90 11.75 -0.31
N VAL A 193 -16.14 12.34 0.63
CA VAL A 193 -14.75 12.77 0.37
C VAL A 193 -13.87 11.53 0.34
N MET A 194 -13.21 11.30 -0.81
CA MET A 194 -12.37 10.12 -1.06
C MET A 194 -10.87 10.44 -1.21
N LYS A 195 -10.48 11.71 -1.15
CA LYS A 195 -9.08 12.12 -1.11
C LYS A 195 -8.89 13.21 -0.05
N LEU A 196 -7.76 13.19 0.63
CA LEU A 196 -7.40 14.20 1.64
C LEU A 196 -6.00 14.75 1.36
N LEU A 197 -5.90 16.05 1.10
CA LEU A 197 -4.62 16.72 0.85
C LEU A 197 -3.69 16.62 2.07
N MET A 198 -2.44 16.27 1.81
CA MET A 198 -1.36 16.38 2.78
C MET A 198 -0.60 17.70 2.57
N SER A 199 -0.24 18.34 3.68
CA SER A 199 0.51 19.60 3.71
C SER A 199 1.55 19.60 4.83
N TRP A 200 2.41 20.59 4.84
CA TRP A 200 3.45 20.80 5.84
C TRP A 200 3.11 22.00 6.72
N SER A 201 3.23 21.83 8.04
CA SER A 201 3.02 22.87 9.04
C SER A 201 4.25 23.07 9.91
N THR A 202 4.39 24.26 10.50
CA THR A 202 5.41 24.55 11.52
C THR A 202 5.04 24.03 12.91
N THR A 203 3.81 23.52 13.08
CA THR A 203 3.32 22.92 14.33
C THR A 203 2.87 21.48 14.09
N PRO A 204 3.10 20.56 15.06
CA PRO A 204 2.59 19.20 14.97
C PRO A 204 1.09 19.15 14.73
N ALA A 205 0.65 18.16 13.96
CA ALA A 205 -0.77 17.95 13.71
C ALA A 205 -1.46 17.42 14.97
N THR A 206 -2.74 17.79 15.15
CA THR A 206 -3.54 17.37 16.30
C THR A 206 -4.97 17.05 15.88
N GLY A 207 -5.70 16.32 16.73
CA GLY A 207 -7.10 15.99 16.49
C GLY A 207 -7.31 15.21 15.19
N SER A 208 -8.33 15.60 14.41
CA SER A 208 -8.66 14.95 13.14
C SER A 208 -7.57 15.03 12.08
N ALA A 209 -6.64 15.98 12.20
CA ALA A 209 -5.58 16.22 11.22
C ALA A 209 -4.27 15.45 11.51
N ALA A 210 -4.14 14.85 12.70
CA ALA A 210 -2.91 14.16 13.10
C ALA A 210 -2.70 12.86 12.31
N GLY A 211 -3.72 11.99 12.28
CA GLY A 211 -3.53 10.59 11.93
C GLY A 211 -2.30 9.99 12.60
N THR A 212 -1.76 8.93 12.04
CA THR A 212 -0.55 8.25 12.50
C THR A 212 0.18 7.75 11.27
N PHE A 213 1.36 8.31 11.04
CA PHE A 213 2.29 7.83 10.03
C PHE A 213 3.16 6.73 10.61
N SER A 214 3.46 5.72 9.79
CA SER A 214 4.40 4.65 10.10
C SER A 214 5.07 4.14 8.84
N PHE A 215 6.24 3.50 8.99
CA PHE A 215 6.82 2.69 7.93
C PHE A 215 6.52 1.22 8.20
N SER A 216 5.99 0.53 7.19
CA SER A 216 5.81 -0.93 7.18
C SER A 216 6.79 -1.51 6.17
N GLY A 217 7.94 -1.99 6.66
CA GLY A 217 9.09 -2.18 5.79
C GLY A 217 9.62 -0.82 5.31
N ASP A 218 9.62 -0.58 4.00
CA ASP A 218 9.91 0.73 3.42
C ASP A 218 8.64 1.54 3.08
N THR A 219 7.48 0.91 2.96
CA THR A 219 6.23 1.59 2.59
C THR A 219 5.79 2.59 3.65
N LEU A 220 5.52 3.82 3.25
CA LEU A 220 4.93 4.84 4.12
C LEU A 220 3.41 4.62 4.20
N GLU A 221 2.92 4.44 5.42
CA GLU A 221 1.51 4.26 5.73
C GLU A 221 0.97 5.43 6.54
N TRP A 222 -0.35 5.64 6.42
CA TRP A 222 -1.09 6.58 7.25
C TRP A 222 -2.43 6.01 7.71
N VAL A 223 -2.66 6.06 9.03
CA VAL A 223 -3.90 5.60 9.67
C VAL A 223 -4.54 6.75 10.45
N ASN A 224 -5.88 6.80 10.47
CA ASN A 224 -6.61 7.72 11.35
C ASN A 224 -7.76 6.96 12.01
N ALA A 225 -7.88 7.04 13.33
CA ALA A 225 -8.88 6.29 14.09
C ALA A 225 -10.33 6.57 13.66
N ASN A 226 -10.59 7.72 13.03
CA ASN A 226 -11.92 8.12 12.58
C ASN A 226 -12.17 7.86 11.09
N ILE A 227 -11.21 7.28 10.37
CA ILE A 227 -11.30 7.05 8.93
C ILE A 227 -10.94 5.60 8.63
N THR A 228 -11.92 4.83 8.19
CA THR A 228 -11.69 3.51 7.59
C THR A 228 -11.33 3.67 6.12
N ARG A 229 -10.26 3.01 5.70
CA ARG A 229 -9.77 2.91 4.31
C ARG A 229 -9.34 1.46 4.04
N GLN A 230 -9.32 1.05 2.77
CA GLN A 230 -9.00 -0.34 2.40
C GLN A 230 -7.51 -0.66 2.55
N GLN A 231 -6.65 0.29 2.17
CA GLN A 231 -5.20 0.14 2.14
C GLN A 231 -4.57 1.36 2.81
N ASN A 232 -3.69 1.19 3.80
CA ASN A 232 -3.09 2.27 4.59
C ASN A 232 -1.92 2.99 3.89
N ASP A 233 -1.42 2.38 2.83
CA ASP A 233 -0.31 2.79 1.96
C ASP A 233 -0.77 3.33 0.59
N ALA A 234 -2.07 3.43 0.35
CA ALA A 234 -2.62 4.04 -0.86
C ALA A 234 -2.53 5.58 -0.84
N TRP A 235 -1.92 6.17 -1.86
CA TRP A 235 -1.80 7.61 -2.06
C TRP A 235 -2.35 7.99 -3.43
N TYR A 236 -2.89 9.20 -3.55
CA TYR A 236 -3.12 9.80 -4.86
C TYR A 236 -2.12 10.91 -5.10
N ILE A 237 -1.57 10.95 -6.30
CA ILE A 237 -0.79 12.08 -6.78
C ILE A 237 -1.60 12.80 -7.83
N CYS A 238 -1.98 14.05 -7.54
CA CYS A 238 -2.85 14.84 -8.41
C CYS A 238 -2.15 16.14 -8.80
N PRO A 239 -2.02 16.46 -10.10
CA PRO A 239 -1.50 17.73 -10.53
C PRO A 239 -2.47 18.87 -10.16
N ASP A 240 -1.93 19.94 -9.56
CA ASP A 240 -2.65 21.19 -9.37
C ASP A 240 -2.70 22.02 -10.67
N SER A 241 -3.35 23.19 -10.63
CA SER A 241 -3.45 24.08 -11.80
C SER A 241 -2.11 24.68 -12.24
N ALA A 242 -1.08 24.62 -11.40
CA ALA A 242 0.28 25.03 -11.70
C ALA A 242 1.20 23.84 -12.10
N GLY A 243 0.66 22.63 -12.13
CA GLY A 243 1.38 21.40 -12.50
C GLY A 243 2.19 20.77 -11.36
N ASN A 244 1.99 21.20 -10.10
CA ASN A 244 2.60 20.55 -8.95
C ASN A 244 1.89 19.23 -8.65
N ALA A 245 2.65 18.16 -8.40
CA ALA A 245 2.13 16.83 -8.12
C ALA A 245 1.76 16.70 -6.64
N ASP A 246 0.61 17.25 -6.25
CA ASP A 246 0.12 17.27 -4.87
C ASP A 246 -0.17 15.86 -4.35
N VAL A 247 0.21 15.60 -3.11
CA VAL A 247 0.08 14.31 -2.43
C VAL A 247 -1.20 14.28 -1.60
N TYR A 248 -2.05 13.29 -1.86
CA TYR A 248 -3.29 13.06 -1.13
C TYR A 248 -3.30 11.66 -0.52
N ILE A 249 -3.99 11.51 0.61
CA ILE A 249 -4.40 10.20 1.11
C ILE A 249 -5.51 9.66 0.21
N ASN A 250 -5.36 8.44 -0.32
CA ASN A 250 -6.44 7.73 -1.00
C ASN A 250 -7.34 7.03 0.03
N LEU A 251 -8.63 7.41 0.06
CA LEU A 251 -9.65 6.77 0.89
C LEU A 251 -10.61 5.86 0.10
N GLY A 252 -10.46 5.82 -1.23
CA GLY A 252 -11.20 4.97 -2.15
C GLY A 252 -10.62 3.55 -2.24
N ALA A 253 -11.06 2.83 -3.26
CA ALA A 253 -10.43 1.57 -3.64
C ALA A 253 -9.12 1.87 -4.38
N TYR A 254 -8.05 1.18 -4.03
CA TYR A 254 -6.78 1.30 -4.74
C TYR A 254 -6.93 0.68 -6.15
N ASP A 255 -6.35 1.31 -7.17
CA ASP A 255 -6.44 0.93 -8.59
C ASP A 255 -7.85 0.88 -9.20
N TYR A 256 -8.86 1.46 -8.52
CA TYR A 256 -10.23 1.47 -9.00
C TYR A 256 -10.92 2.79 -8.70
N ASP A 257 -11.58 3.37 -9.71
CA ASP A 257 -12.20 4.70 -9.64
C ASP A 257 -11.24 5.85 -9.26
N THR A 258 -9.96 5.74 -9.65
CA THR A 258 -8.95 6.80 -9.51
C THR A 258 -9.51 8.13 -10.05
N PRO A 259 -9.53 9.22 -9.25
CA PRO A 259 -10.07 10.49 -9.69
C PRO A 259 -9.39 10.98 -10.97
N ALA A 260 -10.16 11.54 -11.90
CA ALA A 260 -9.63 11.99 -13.18
C ALA A 260 -8.44 12.95 -13.01
N GLY A 261 -7.32 12.60 -13.64
CA GLY A 261 -6.06 13.35 -13.60
C GLY A 261 -5.17 13.04 -12.41
N CYS A 262 -5.62 12.25 -11.44
CA CYS A 262 -4.78 11.72 -10.38
C CYS A 262 -4.24 10.33 -10.76
N GLU A 263 -3.13 9.95 -10.15
CA GLU A 263 -2.56 8.61 -10.24
C GLU A 263 -2.56 7.96 -8.85
N ASP A 264 -2.83 6.66 -8.81
CA ASP A 264 -2.65 5.83 -7.63
C ASP A 264 -1.16 5.51 -7.46
N GLU A 265 -0.65 5.69 -6.24
CA GLU A 265 0.76 5.46 -5.94
C GLU A 265 0.91 4.82 -4.57
N THR A 266 1.97 4.04 -4.44
CA THR A 266 2.62 3.73 -3.17
C THR A 266 3.89 4.58 -3.06
N ILE A 267 4.25 5.00 -1.86
CA ILE A 267 5.47 5.77 -1.63
C ILE A 267 6.33 5.11 -0.56
N HIS A 268 7.63 5.02 -0.84
CA HIS A 268 8.56 4.16 -0.12
C HIS A 268 9.75 4.94 0.41
N ALA A 269 10.18 4.56 1.60
CA ALA A 269 11.42 4.98 2.20
C ALA A 269 12.61 4.53 1.34
N TYR A 270 13.56 5.43 1.18
CA TYR A 270 14.83 5.16 0.53
C TYR A 270 15.95 5.72 1.41
N THR A 271 16.96 4.88 1.71
CA THR A 271 18.01 5.18 2.69
C THR A 271 19.38 5.40 2.05
N GLY A 272 19.43 5.56 0.73
CA GLY A 272 20.68 5.91 0.05
C GLY A 272 21.22 7.26 0.52
N THR A 273 22.53 7.44 0.42
CA THR A 273 23.22 8.65 0.91
C THR A 273 22.70 9.93 0.27
N THR A 274 22.16 9.84 -0.94
CA THR A 274 21.60 10.95 -1.73
C THR A 274 20.36 10.45 -2.45
N ALA A 275 19.37 11.34 -2.65
CA ALA A 275 18.29 11.10 -3.60
C ALA A 275 18.87 10.85 -5.00
N VAL A 276 18.31 9.88 -5.73
CA VAL A 276 18.74 9.50 -7.07
C VAL A 276 17.58 9.55 -8.07
N PRO A 277 17.84 9.94 -9.33
CA PRO A 277 16.87 9.83 -10.42
C PRO A 277 16.55 8.40 -10.80
#